data_AF-A0A9P8MA48-F1
#
_entry.id   AF-A0A9P8MA48-F1
#
_cell.length_a   1.000
_cell.length_b   1.000
_cell.length_c   1.000
_cell.angle_alpha   90.00
_cell.angle_beta   90.00
_cell.angle_gamma   90.00
#
_symmetry.space_group_name_H-M   'P 1'
#
loop_
_entity.id
_entity.type
_entity.pdbx_description
1 polymer ?
#
loop_
_entity_poly.entity_id
_entity_poly.type
_entity_poly.pdbx_seq_one_letter_code
_entity_poly.pdbx_strand_id
1 'polypeptide(L)'
;MEATRGAARYFYVDVQDTARLRAAALLHPRMENEWIFAYAAPYTWRDIQTTLAKPYPDRIFAPQMEAPSLDRSDIELPVKAEYWLKEMGRMGWTSLEDSVLANTRDLA
;
A
#
# COMPACT_ATOMS: atom_id res chain seq x y z
N MET A 1 24.77 8.61 -19.62
CA MET A 1 23.91 7.60 -18.99
C MET A 1 22.57 8.25 -18.73
N GLU A 2 21.60 7.95 -19.59
CA GLU A 2 20.23 8.45 -19.46
C GLU A 2 19.58 7.66 -18.32
N ALA A 3 19.48 8.28 -17.14
CA ALA A 3 18.68 7.72 -16.06
C ALA A 3 17.27 7.56 -16.61
N THR A 4 16.79 6.33 -16.67
CA THR A 4 15.43 5.99 -17.04
C THR A 4 14.48 6.92 -16.28
N ARG A 5 13.79 7.82 -17.01
CA ARG A 5 12.69 8.65 -16.50
C ARG A 5 11.46 7.78 -16.17
N GLY A 6 11.65 6.66 -15.48
CA GLY A 6 10.57 5.96 -14.80
C GLY A 6 10.40 6.65 -13.46
N ALA A 7 9.22 7.19 -13.17
CA ALA A 7 9.02 7.73 -11.83
C ALA A 7 9.09 6.58 -10.82
N ALA A 8 9.68 6.85 -9.65
CA ALA A 8 9.78 5.87 -8.58
C ALA A 8 8.39 5.33 -8.23
N ARG A 9 8.18 4.01 -8.44
CA ARG A 9 7.05 3.29 -7.86
C ARG A 9 7.38 3.00 -6.40
N TYR A 10 6.52 3.48 -5.51
CA TYR A 10 6.57 3.12 -4.10
C TYR A 10 5.59 1.98 -3.84
N PHE A 11 5.75 1.29 -2.72
CA PHE A 11 4.78 0.31 -2.24
C PHE A 11 4.20 0.79 -0.92
N TYR A 12 2.92 0.54 -0.73
CA TYR A 12 2.26 0.82 0.54
C TYR A 12 1.84 -0.49 1.21
N VAL A 13 1.53 -0.37 2.49
CA VAL A 13 0.82 -1.38 3.27
C VAL A 13 0.01 -0.65 4.33
N ASP A 14 -1.21 -1.13 4.56
CA ASP A 14 -2.03 -0.62 5.65
C ASP A 14 -1.47 -1.08 7.01
N VAL A 15 -1.54 -0.21 8.01
CA VAL A 15 -1.02 -0.48 9.35
C VAL A 15 -1.75 -1.65 10.02
N GLN A 16 -3.04 -1.83 9.77
CA GLN A 16 -3.84 -2.91 10.33
C GLN A 16 -3.54 -4.25 9.65
N ASP A 17 -3.20 -4.24 8.37
CA ASP A 17 -2.72 -5.45 7.67
C ASP A 17 -1.33 -5.84 8.17
N THR A 18 -0.45 -4.86 8.39
CA THR A 18 0.87 -5.09 9.03
C THR A 18 0.72 -5.69 10.43
N ALA A 19 -0.22 -5.19 11.23
CA ALA A 19 -0.49 -5.73 12.56
C ALA A 19 -0.98 -7.19 12.50
N ARG A 20 -1.85 -7.53 11.55
CA ARG A 20 -2.30 -8.91 11.32
C ARG A 20 -1.17 -9.84 10.93
N LEU A 21 -0.30 -9.42 10.01
CA LEU A 21 0.87 -10.20 9.60
C LEU A 21 1.83 -10.44 10.76
N ARG A 22 2.01 -9.43 11.62
CA ARG A 22 2.85 -9.58 12.82
C ARG A 22 2.20 -10.51 13.84
N ALA A 23 0.88 -10.46 14.01
CA ALA A 23 0.15 -11.41 14.84
C ALA A 23 0.25 -12.84 14.29
N ALA A 24 0.15 -13.03 12.97
CA ALA A 24 0.38 -14.32 12.31
C ALA A 24 1.79 -14.85 12.61
N ALA A 25 2.82 -14.02 12.46
CA ALA A 25 4.21 -14.38 12.73
C ALA A 25 4.47 -14.83 14.18
N LEU A 26 3.67 -14.35 15.14
CA LEU A 26 3.82 -14.67 16.56
C LEU A 26 2.97 -15.86 17.00
N LEU A 27 1.78 -16.03 16.40
CA LEU A 27 0.75 -16.92 16.94
C LEU A 27 0.39 -18.07 16.01
N HIS A 28 0.65 -17.94 14.72
CA HIS A 28 0.20 -18.93 13.75
C HIS A 28 1.16 -20.13 13.73
N PRO A 29 0.72 -21.35 14.13
CA PRO A 29 1.61 -22.48 14.39
C PRO A 29 2.29 -23.05 13.14
N ARG A 30 1.89 -22.62 11.94
CA ARG A 30 2.47 -23.05 10.66
C ARG A 30 3.40 -22.01 10.03
N MET A 31 3.55 -20.83 10.65
CA MET A 31 4.38 -19.76 10.11
C MET A 31 5.76 -19.83 10.76
N GLU A 32 6.72 -20.46 10.09
CA GLU A 32 8.06 -20.69 10.63
C GLU A 32 9.14 -20.32 9.60
N ASN A 33 10.19 -19.62 10.05
CA ASN A 33 11.36 -19.25 9.24
C ASN A 33 11.01 -18.55 7.90
N GLU A 34 10.00 -17.67 7.92
CA GLU A 34 9.53 -16.98 6.72
C GLU A 34 9.91 -15.50 6.69
N TRP A 35 10.25 -15.01 5.50
CA TRP A 35 10.33 -13.58 5.23
C TRP A 35 9.02 -13.11 4.60
N ILE A 36 8.35 -12.18 5.27
CA ILE A 36 7.08 -11.62 4.82
C ILE A 36 7.32 -10.27 4.17
N PHE A 37 7.04 -10.20 2.86
CA PHE A 37 7.05 -8.95 2.11
C PHE A 37 5.65 -8.36 2.08
N ALA A 38 5.43 -7.40 2.98
CA ALA A 38 4.15 -6.72 3.12
C ALA A 38 4.02 -5.59 2.09
N TYR A 39 3.85 -5.96 0.82
CA TYR A 39 3.64 -5.04 -0.29
C TYR A 39 2.23 -5.21 -0.84
N ALA A 40 1.31 -4.31 -0.45
CA ALA A 40 -0.09 -4.42 -0.86
C ALA A 40 -0.26 -4.17 -2.37
N ALA A 41 0.24 -3.03 -2.84
CA ALA A 41 0.29 -2.68 -4.26
C ALA A 41 1.27 -1.51 -4.47
N PRO A 42 1.76 -1.32 -5.71
CA PRO A 42 2.50 -0.12 -6.06
C PRO A 42 1.59 1.11 -6.06
N TYR A 43 2.15 2.28 -5.75
CA TYR A 43 1.46 3.57 -5.84
C TYR A 43 2.42 4.70 -6.26
N THR A 44 1.83 5.83 -6.62
CA THR A 44 2.51 7.08 -6.95
C THR A 44 1.99 8.22 -6.09
N TRP A 45 2.77 9.29 -5.94
CA TRP A 45 2.30 10.49 -5.23
C TRP A 45 1.07 11.15 -5.88
N ARG A 46 0.88 10.99 -7.20
CA ARG A 46 -0.35 11.40 -7.89
C ARG A 46 -1.56 10.62 -7.39
N ASP A 47 -1.42 9.31 -7.11
CA ASP A 47 -2.53 8.50 -6.59
C ASP A 47 -2.95 8.96 -5.19
N ILE A 48 -1.97 9.34 -4.34
CA ILE A 48 -2.23 9.95 -3.02
C ILE A 48 -2.96 11.29 -3.18
N GLN A 49 -2.46 12.19 -4.04
CA GLN A 49 -3.09 13.48 -4.29
C GLN A 49 -4.53 13.32 -4.78
N THR A 50 -4.77 12.41 -5.72
CA THR A 50 -6.10 12.14 -6.27
C THR A 50 -7.03 11.58 -5.21
N THR A 51 -6.56 10.66 -4.37
CA THR A 51 -7.31 10.09 -3.25
C THR A 51 -7.74 11.17 -2.25
N LEU A 52 -6.83 12.07 -1.87
CA LEU A 52 -7.12 13.15 -0.92
C LEU A 52 -8.06 14.23 -1.49
N ALA A 53 -7.98 14.51 -2.80
CA ALA A 53 -8.81 15.52 -3.45
C ALA A 53 -10.30 15.12 -3.51
N LYS A 54 -10.63 13.81 -3.51
CA LYS A 54 -12.02 13.32 -3.57
C LYS A 54 -12.88 13.82 -2.40
N PRO A 55 -12.51 13.59 -1.12
CA PRO A 55 -13.31 14.06 0.03
C PRO A 55 -13.08 15.54 0.39
N TYR A 56 -11.99 16.17 -0.05
CA TYR A 56 -11.64 17.55 0.30
C TYR A 56 -11.38 18.42 -0.95
N PRO A 57 -12.40 18.67 -1.79
CA PRO A 57 -12.21 19.38 -3.07
C PRO A 57 -11.70 20.82 -2.90
N ASP A 58 -12.01 21.45 -1.77
CA ASP A 58 -11.61 22.84 -1.48
C ASP A 58 -10.23 22.96 -0.83
N ARG A 59 -9.56 21.83 -0.55
CA ARG A 59 -8.23 21.81 0.09
C ARG A 59 -7.14 21.47 -0.91
N ILE A 60 -6.11 22.30 -0.93
CA ILE A 60 -4.91 22.07 -1.74
C ILE A 60 -3.84 21.44 -0.85
N PHE A 61 -3.67 20.12 -0.93
CA PHE A 61 -2.63 19.40 -0.18
C PHE A 61 -1.25 19.46 -0.84
N ALA A 62 -1.22 19.60 -2.17
CA ALA A 62 0.01 19.69 -2.96
C ALA A 62 -0.29 20.35 -4.33
N PRO A 63 0.70 20.96 -4.99
CA PRO A 63 0.59 21.37 -6.39
C PRO A 63 0.24 20.19 -7.30
N GLN A 64 -0.49 20.41 -8.38
CA GLN A 64 -0.87 19.35 -9.32
C GLN A 64 0.38 18.65 -9.88
N MET A 65 0.49 17.34 -9.62
CA MET A 65 1.63 16.54 -10.06
C MET A 65 1.31 15.90 -11.41
N GLU A 66 2.26 15.77 -12.32
CA GLU A 66 2.08 15.03 -13.59
C GLU A 66 1.91 13.52 -13.38
N ALA A 67 1.30 12.82 -14.35
CA ALA A 67 1.14 11.37 -14.27
C ALA A 67 2.51 10.78 -14.56
N PRO A 68 3.05 9.98 -13.64
CA PRO A 68 4.30 9.31 -13.94
C PRO A 68 4.13 8.29 -15.06
N SER A 69 5.20 8.10 -15.84
CA SER A 69 5.40 6.89 -16.62
C SER A 69 5.50 5.70 -15.65
N LEU A 70 4.53 4.80 -15.71
CA LEU A 70 4.46 3.62 -14.86
C LEU A 70 5.46 2.55 -15.32
N ASP A 71 6.48 2.26 -14.52
CA ASP A 71 7.37 1.10 -14.71
C ASP A 71 6.60 -0.20 -14.42
N ARG A 72 6.17 -0.95 -15.44
CA ARG A 72 5.29 -2.13 -15.34
C ARG A 72 5.93 -3.39 -14.72
N SER A 73 7.04 -3.25 -14.00
CA SER A 73 7.64 -4.36 -13.27
C SER A 73 6.70 -4.83 -12.15
N ASP A 74 6.43 -6.14 -12.11
CA ASP A 74 5.66 -6.80 -11.04
C ASP A 74 6.62 -7.31 -9.95
N ILE A 75 6.21 -7.23 -8.69
CA ILE A 75 6.92 -7.87 -7.58
C ILE A 75 6.18 -9.15 -7.24
N GLU A 76 6.81 -10.31 -7.42
CA GLU A 76 6.22 -11.64 -7.15
C GLU A 76 6.15 -12.00 -5.66
N LEU A 77 6.88 -11.28 -4.81
CA LEU A 77 7.05 -11.58 -3.39
C LEU A 77 5.80 -11.43 -2.46
N PRO A 78 4.72 -10.66 -2.76
CA PRO A 78 3.65 -10.43 -1.79
C PRO A 78 2.63 -11.57 -1.68
N VAL A 79 2.66 -12.57 -2.57
CA VAL A 79 1.68 -13.68 -2.58
C VAL A 79 1.61 -14.41 -1.24
N LYS A 80 2.77 -14.62 -0.60
CA LYS A 80 2.85 -15.31 0.69
C LYS A 80 2.29 -14.48 1.84
N ALA A 81 2.50 -13.16 1.81
CA ALA A 81 1.95 -12.26 2.82
C ALA A 81 0.41 -12.21 2.73
N GLU A 82 -0.15 -12.17 1.51
CA GLU A 82 -1.60 -12.19 1.32
C GLU A 82 -2.24 -13.50 1.80
N TYR A 83 -1.54 -14.64 1.64
CA TYR A 83 -1.97 -15.91 2.22
C TYR A 83 -2.12 -15.82 3.75
N TRP A 84 -1.11 -15.27 4.44
CA TRP A 84 -1.20 -15.12 5.90
C TRP A 84 -2.27 -14.13 6.34
N LEU A 85 -2.52 -13.06 5.58
CA LEU A 85 -3.65 -12.19 5.85
C LEU A 85 -4.98 -12.95 5.80
N LYS A 86 -5.16 -13.84 4.81
CA LYS A 86 -6.36 -14.69 4.68
C LYS A 86 -6.54 -15.61 5.88
N GLU A 87 -5.47 -16.26 6.33
CA GLU A 87 -5.47 -17.08 7.55
C GLU A 87 -5.84 -16.26 8.80
N MET A 88 -5.50 -14.97 8.83
CA MET A 88 -5.89 -14.03 9.89
C MET A 88 -7.26 -13.36 9.66
N GLY A 89 -8.10 -13.92 8.78
CA GLY A 89 -9.47 -13.47 8.52
C GLY A 89 -9.59 -12.26 7.58
N ARG A 90 -8.52 -11.89 6.85
CA ARG A 90 -8.51 -10.78 5.90
C ARG A 90 -8.32 -11.28 4.47
N MET A 91 -9.40 -11.25 3.67
CA MET A 91 -9.44 -11.86 2.33
C MET A 91 -8.49 -11.26 1.28
N GLY A 92 -7.92 -10.08 1.54
CA GLY A 92 -6.98 -9.38 0.67
C GLY A 92 -6.54 -8.07 1.31
N TRP A 93 -5.57 -7.40 0.69
CA TRP A 93 -5.02 -6.13 1.17
C TRP A 93 -6.08 -5.02 1.28
N THR A 94 -5.90 -4.13 2.25
CA THR A 94 -6.58 -2.84 2.29
C THR A 94 -6.17 -2.00 1.10
N SER A 95 -7.14 -1.37 0.44
CA SER A 95 -6.87 -0.51 -0.71
C SER A 95 -6.08 0.74 -0.32
N LEU A 96 -5.39 1.34 -1.28
CA LEU A 96 -4.67 2.61 -1.06
C LEU A 96 -5.64 3.69 -0.60
N GLU A 97 -6.82 3.75 -1.22
CA GLU A 97 -7.86 4.72 -0.89
C GLU A 97 -8.32 4.56 0.56
N ASP A 98 -8.71 3.35 0.98
CA ASP A 98 -9.15 3.11 2.35
C ASP A 98 -8.03 3.39 3.37
N SER A 99 -6.79 3.01 3.06
CA SER A 99 -5.65 3.21 3.94
C SER A 99 -5.32 4.70 4.12
N VAL A 100 -5.30 5.48 3.03
CA VAL A 100 -5.07 6.92 3.09
C VAL A 100 -6.21 7.62 3.83
N LEU A 101 -7.47 7.34 3.47
CA LEU A 101 -8.63 8.01 4.06
C LEU A 101 -8.83 7.67 5.54
N ALA A 102 -8.40 6.49 5.99
CA ALA A 102 -8.39 6.16 7.42
C ALA A 102 -7.49 7.12 8.23
N ASN A 103 -6.41 7.65 7.63
CA ASN A 103 -5.49 8.58 8.28
C ASN A 103 -5.93 10.05 8.19
N THR A 104 -7.00 10.36 7.45
CA THR A 104 -7.51 11.74 7.31
C THR A 104 -8.80 12.00 8.06
N ARG A 105 -9.34 11.02 8.79
CA ARG A 105 -10.62 11.17 9.50
C ARG A 105 -10.63 12.37 10.46
N ASP A 106 -9.48 12.68 11.05
CA ASP A 106 -9.32 13.80 11.98
C ASP A 106 -9.10 15.16 11.27
N LEU A 107 -9.00 15.16 9.93
CA LEU A 107 -8.92 16.36 9.11
C LEU A 107 -10.30 16.89 8.70
N ALA A 108 -11.39 16.16 8.97
CA ALA A 108 -12.76 16.60 8.67
C ALA A 108 -13.10 17.91 9.38
#